data_AF-A0A6G2DC55-F1
#
_entry.id   AF-A0A6G2DC55-F1
#
_cell.length_a   1.000
_cell.length_b   1.000
_cell.length_c   1.000
_cell.angle_alpha   90.00
_cell.angle_beta   90.00
_cell.angle_gamma   90.00
#
_symmetry.space_group_name_H-M   'P 1'
#
loop_
_entity.id
_entity.type
_entity.pdbx_description
1 polymer ?
#
loop_
_entity_poly.entity_id
_entity_poly.type
_entity_poly.pdbx_seq_one_letter_code
_entity_poly.pdbx_strand_id
1 'polypeptide(L)'
;MAQDIKNEEVEEVQEEEVVETAEETTPEKSKLDLANERADEFENKYLRAHAEMQNIQRRANEERQNLQRYRSQDLAKAILPSLDNLERALAVEGLTDDVKKGLGMVVQESLIHALKEEGIEEIAADGEFDHNYHMAIQTLP
;
A
#
# COMPACT_ATOMS: atom_id res chain seq x y z
N MET A 1 -56.17 -23.29 -75.35
CA MET A 1 -56.66 -22.78 -76.66
C MET A 1 -57.54 -21.59 -76.32
N ALA A 2 -57.29 -20.35 -76.72
CA ALA A 2 -56.29 -19.75 -77.57
C ALA A 2 -56.24 -18.24 -77.22
N GLN A 3 -55.05 -17.65 -77.36
CA GLN A 3 -54.80 -16.27 -77.84
C GLN A 3 -55.17 -15.09 -76.90
N ASP A 4 -54.37 -14.04 -76.73
CA ASP A 4 -53.13 -13.61 -77.38
C ASP A 4 -52.33 -12.66 -76.47
N ILE A 5 -51.01 -12.72 -76.61
CA ILE A 5 -50.01 -11.78 -76.10
C ILE A 5 -49.62 -10.88 -77.29
N LYS A 6 -49.44 -9.57 -77.07
CA LYS A 6 -48.48 -8.66 -77.75
C LYS A 6 -48.62 -7.25 -77.15
N ASN A 7 -47.59 -6.74 -76.47
CA ASN A 7 -46.48 -5.92 -77.01
C ASN A 7 -46.98 -4.60 -77.62
N GLU A 8 -46.40 -3.42 -77.44
CA GLU A 8 -45.21 -2.89 -76.74
C GLU A 8 -45.14 -1.46 -77.28
N GLU A 9 -45.03 -0.43 -76.45
CA GLU A 9 -44.51 0.88 -76.89
C GLU A 9 -43.85 1.57 -75.69
N VAL A 10 -42.69 2.14 -75.99
CA VAL A 10 -41.55 2.48 -75.13
C VAL A 10 -41.37 4.00 -75.13
N GLU A 11 -40.72 4.54 -74.09
CA GLU A 11 -40.02 5.86 -73.95
C GLU A 11 -40.53 6.67 -72.75
N GLU A 12 -39.74 7.34 -71.93
CA GLU A 12 -38.33 7.33 -71.52
C GLU A 12 -38.26 8.34 -70.33
N VAL A 13 -37.50 7.99 -69.28
CA VAL A 13 -36.71 8.85 -68.37
C VAL A 13 -37.32 10.13 -67.74
N GLN A 14 -37.38 10.16 -66.40
CA GLN A 14 -36.71 11.19 -65.58
C GLN A 14 -36.64 10.84 -64.08
N GLU A 15 -35.42 10.98 -63.57
CA GLU A 15 -34.90 10.76 -62.21
C GLU A 15 -35.28 11.88 -61.21
N GLU A 16 -35.21 11.50 -59.92
CA GLU A 16 -34.91 12.34 -58.74
C GLU A 16 -35.89 13.43 -58.29
N GLU A 17 -36.54 13.21 -57.13
CA GLU A 17 -36.19 13.96 -55.91
C GLU A 17 -36.74 13.26 -54.65
N VAL A 18 -35.82 12.80 -53.81
CA VAL A 18 -36.05 12.37 -52.44
C VAL A 18 -35.65 13.53 -51.55
N VAL A 19 -36.57 14.07 -50.73
CA VAL A 19 -36.19 14.83 -49.52
C VAL A 19 -37.04 14.38 -48.34
N GLU A 20 -36.34 13.62 -47.52
CA GLU A 20 -36.54 13.14 -46.17
C GLU A 20 -37.04 14.19 -45.17
N THR A 21 -37.90 13.78 -44.22
CA THR A 21 -37.97 14.44 -42.90
C THR A 21 -38.00 13.37 -41.82
N ALA A 22 -36.78 13.03 -41.40
CA ALA A 22 -36.34 12.37 -40.18
C ALA A 22 -37.40 12.06 -39.11
N GLU A 23 -37.76 10.79 -38.99
CA GLU A 23 -38.05 10.18 -37.68
C GLU A 23 -36.71 9.90 -36.99
N GLU A 24 -36.46 10.59 -35.88
CA GLU A 24 -35.40 10.25 -34.92
C GLU A 24 -35.66 8.84 -34.36
N THR A 25 -35.17 7.83 -35.06
CA THR A 25 -35.05 6.48 -34.54
C THR A 25 -33.72 6.42 -33.79
N THR A 26 -33.78 6.57 -32.47
CA THR A 26 -32.70 6.07 -31.60
C THR A 26 -32.46 4.60 -31.97
N PRO A 27 -31.24 4.20 -32.38
CA PRO A 27 -31.01 2.82 -32.76
C PRO A 27 -31.23 1.94 -31.53
N GLU A 28 -32.21 1.04 -31.58
CA GLU A 28 -32.32 -0.07 -30.64
C GLU A 28 -31.00 -0.85 -30.72
N LYS A 29 -30.14 -0.70 -29.70
CA LYS A 29 -28.88 -1.45 -29.60
C LYS A 29 -29.19 -2.92 -29.80
N SER A 30 -28.47 -3.57 -30.72
CA SER A 30 -28.67 -4.98 -31.00
C SER A 30 -28.46 -5.80 -29.72
N LYS A 31 -29.11 -6.96 -29.59
CA LYS A 31 -28.84 -7.89 -28.48
C LYS A 31 -27.35 -8.23 -28.35
N LEU A 32 -26.61 -8.16 -29.45
CA LEU A 32 -25.16 -8.31 -29.51
C LEU A 32 -24.42 -7.13 -28.85
N ASP A 33 -24.84 -5.90 -29.11
CA ASP A 33 -24.21 -4.70 -28.53
C ASP A 33 -24.44 -4.64 -27.01
N LEU A 34 -25.65 -4.97 -26.55
CA LEU A 34 -25.96 -5.08 -25.12
C LEU A 34 -25.18 -6.22 -24.43
N ALA A 35 -24.87 -7.29 -25.15
CA ALA A 35 -24.05 -8.39 -24.63
C ALA A 35 -22.58 -7.99 -24.53
N ASN A 36 -22.06 -7.26 -25.53
CA ASN A 36 -20.70 -6.72 -25.51
C ASN A 36 -20.52 -5.67 -24.41
N GLU A 37 -21.45 -4.73 -24.25
CA GLU A 37 -21.39 -3.75 -23.15
C GLU A 37 -21.37 -4.41 -21.77
N ARG A 38 -22.15 -5.48 -21.57
CA ARG A 38 -22.10 -6.27 -20.34
C ARG A 38 -20.77 -6.97 -20.17
N ALA A 39 -20.21 -7.55 -21.24
CA ALA A 39 -18.90 -8.19 -21.20
C ALA A 39 -17.80 -7.19 -20.80
N ASP A 40 -17.80 -6.00 -21.41
CA ASP A 40 -16.85 -4.92 -21.11
C ASP A 40 -17.01 -4.41 -19.67
N GLU A 41 -18.25 -4.29 -19.18
CA GLU A 41 -18.50 -3.95 -17.77
C GLU A 41 -17.94 -5.01 -16.81
N PHE A 42 -18.12 -6.29 -17.13
CA PHE A 42 -17.61 -7.38 -16.30
C PHE A 42 -16.08 -7.46 -16.34
N GLU A 43 -15.47 -7.24 -17.50
CA GLU A 43 -14.02 -7.18 -17.65
C GLU A 43 -13.43 -6.02 -16.84
N ASN A 44 -14.04 -4.83 -16.92
CA ASN A 44 -13.62 -3.69 -16.10
C ASN A 44 -13.78 -3.94 -14.60
N LYS A 45 -14.89 -4.56 -14.17
CA LYS A 45 -15.09 -4.96 -12.76
C LYS A 45 -14.05 -5.99 -12.32
N TYR A 46 -13.74 -6.97 -13.17
CA TYR A 46 -12.74 -7.98 -12.91
C TYR A 46 -11.33 -7.39 -12.79
N LEU A 47 -10.93 -6.54 -13.75
CA LEU A 47 -9.63 -5.86 -13.72
C LEU A 47 -9.47 -4.98 -12.48
N ARG A 48 -10.53 -4.26 -12.10
CA ARG A 48 -10.54 -3.47 -10.85
C ARG A 48 -10.40 -4.37 -9.62
N ALA A 49 -11.20 -5.42 -9.50
CA ALA A 49 -11.13 -6.35 -8.37
C ALA A 49 -9.75 -7.03 -8.28
N HIS A 50 -9.15 -7.39 -9.41
CA HIS A 50 -7.81 -7.95 -9.47
C HIS A 50 -6.75 -6.93 -9.01
N ALA A 51 -6.85 -5.67 -9.45
CA ALA A 51 -5.96 -4.59 -8.99
C ALA A 51 -6.11 -4.31 -7.48
N GLU A 52 -7.35 -4.32 -6.97
CA GLU A 52 -7.62 -4.21 -5.52
C GLU A 52 -6.98 -5.35 -4.74
N MET A 53 -7.10 -6.59 -5.23
CA MET A 53 -6.47 -7.75 -4.62
C MET A 53 -4.94 -7.63 -4.59
N GLN A 54 -4.32 -7.21 -5.69
CA GLN A 54 -2.88 -6.96 -5.75
C GLN A 54 -2.45 -5.86 -4.77
N ASN A 55 -3.22 -4.79 -4.64
CA ASN A 55 -2.95 -3.72 -3.69
C ASN A 55 -3.05 -4.21 -2.24
N ILE A 56 -4.07 -5.02 -1.92
CA ILE A 56 -4.24 -5.62 -0.58
C ILE A 56 -3.08 -6.57 -0.28
N GLN A 57 -2.68 -7.42 -1.23
CA GLN A 57 -1.54 -8.33 -1.04
C GLN A 57 -0.24 -7.57 -0.77
N ARG A 58 0.04 -6.54 -1.56
CA ARG A 58 1.21 -5.67 -1.36
C ARG A 58 1.18 -5.02 0.02
N ARG A 59 0.05 -4.42 0.41
CA ARG A 59 -0.12 -3.81 1.72
C ARG A 59 0.04 -4.82 2.86
N ALA A 60 -0.55 -6.00 2.74
CA ALA A 60 -0.43 -7.05 3.76
C ALA A 60 1.02 -7.52 3.92
N ASN A 61 1.78 -7.60 2.83
CA ASN A 61 3.21 -7.93 2.87
C ASN A 61 4.03 -6.84 3.57
N GLU A 62 3.74 -5.57 3.28
CA GLU A 62 4.37 -4.42 3.95
C GLU A 62 4.05 -4.39 5.44
N GLU A 63 2.78 -4.57 5.83
CA GLU A 63 2.34 -4.65 7.22
C GLU A 63 3.01 -5.81 7.96
N ARG A 64 3.13 -6.98 7.32
CA ARG A 64 3.83 -8.14 7.90
C ARG A 64 5.32 -7.87 8.09
N GLN A 65 5.98 -7.22 7.14
CA GLN A 65 7.38 -6.83 7.28
C GLN A 65 7.57 -5.82 8.41
N ASN A 66 6.68 -4.82 8.51
CA ASN A 66 6.73 -3.84 9.58
C ASN A 66 6.50 -4.49 10.95
N LEU A 67 5.53 -5.39 11.07
CA LEU A 67 5.31 -6.18 12.28
C LEU A 67 6.55 -6.97 12.69
N GLN A 68 7.28 -7.57 11.74
CA GLN A 68 8.53 -8.27 12.03
C GLN A 68 9.62 -7.31 12.50
N ARG A 69 9.78 -6.15 11.83
CA ARG A 69 10.78 -5.14 12.19
C ARG A 69 10.54 -4.53 13.56
N TYR A 70 9.29 -4.27 13.93
CA TYR A 70 8.94 -3.59 15.17
C TYR A 70 8.53 -4.53 16.31
N ARG A 71 8.59 -5.86 16.12
CA ARG A 71 8.20 -6.85 17.14
C ARG A 71 8.96 -6.69 18.46
N SER A 72 10.26 -6.42 18.37
CA SER A 72 11.15 -6.26 19.54
C SER A 72 10.99 -4.90 20.23
N GLN A 73 10.31 -3.94 19.60
CA GLN A 73 10.19 -2.57 20.09
C GLN A 73 9.48 -2.50 21.44
N ASP A 74 8.33 -3.18 21.59
CA ASP A 74 7.54 -3.11 22.82
C ASP A 74 8.26 -3.79 24.00
N LEU A 75 8.95 -4.90 23.72
CA LEU A 75 9.77 -5.58 24.71
C LEU A 75 10.95 -4.70 25.13
N ALA A 76 11.66 -4.10 24.17
CA ALA A 76 12.77 -3.20 24.46
C ALA A 76 12.33 -2.01 25.31
N LYS A 77 11.21 -1.34 24.95
CA LYS A 77 10.62 -0.26 25.75
C LYS A 77 10.33 -0.67 27.20
N ALA A 78 9.86 -1.90 27.43
CA ALA A 78 9.60 -2.40 28.77
C ALA A 78 10.88 -2.72 29.56
N ILE A 79 11.97 -3.09 28.88
CA ILE A 79 13.25 -3.43 29.49
C ILE A 79 14.10 -2.19 29.78
N LEU A 80 14.00 -1.13 28.98
CA LEU A 80 14.80 0.11 29.13
C LEU A 80 14.83 0.67 30.56
N PRO A 81 13.70 0.81 31.29
CA PRO A 81 13.74 1.30 32.67
C PRO A 81 14.56 0.42 33.62
N SER A 82 14.62 -0.89 33.35
CA SER A 82 15.43 -1.82 34.14
C SER A 82 16.91 -1.67 33.82
N LEU A 83 17.26 -1.46 32.54
CA LEU A 83 18.62 -1.13 32.11
C LEU A 83 19.10 0.17 32.77
N ASP A 84 18.28 1.23 32.74
CA ASP A 84 18.59 2.52 33.40
C ASP A 84 18.83 2.36 34.91
N ASN A 85 18.08 1.46 35.56
CA ASN A 85 18.26 1.16 36.98
C ASN A 85 19.59 0.45 37.26
N LEU A 86 20.02 -0.45 36.36
CA LEU A 86 21.30 -1.16 36.47
C LEU A 86 22.48 -0.20 36.24
N GLU A 87 22.37 0.70 35.26
CA GLU A 87 23.36 1.75 35.03
C GLU A 87 23.46 2.70 36.23
N ARG A 88 22.31 3.12 36.78
CA ARG A 88 22.28 3.92 38.01
C ARG A 88 22.92 3.19 39.19
N ALA A 89 22.71 1.87 39.32
CA ALA A 89 23.35 1.06 40.35
C ALA A 89 24.87 0.96 40.16
N LEU A 90 25.36 0.93 38.91
CA LEU A 90 26.78 0.94 38.59
C LEU A 90 27.46 2.26 38.98
N ALA A 91 26.73 3.38 38.87
CA ALA A 91 27.19 4.71 39.28
C ALA A 91 27.23 4.93 40.81
N VAL A 92 26.72 3.99 41.62
CA VAL A 92 26.74 4.12 43.09
C VAL A 92 28.17 3.97 43.64
N GLU A 93 28.58 4.95 44.44
CA GLU A 93 29.84 4.91 45.16
C GLU A 93 29.81 3.89 46.32
N GLY A 94 30.90 3.15 46.53
CA GLY A 94 31.03 2.15 47.60
C GLY A 94 30.78 0.69 47.19
N LEU A 95 30.50 0.43 45.91
CA LEU A 95 30.42 -0.93 45.37
C LEU A 95 31.83 -1.55 45.22
N THR A 96 31.98 -2.84 45.54
CA THR A 96 33.25 -3.56 45.35
C THR A 96 33.59 -3.70 43.85
N ASP A 97 34.87 -3.73 43.53
CA ASP A 97 35.35 -3.79 42.14
C ASP A 97 34.81 -5.01 41.38
N ASP A 98 34.71 -6.16 42.05
CA ASP A 98 34.15 -7.40 41.47
C ASP A 98 32.67 -7.24 41.09
N VAL A 99 31.88 -6.55 41.92
CA VAL A 99 30.46 -6.31 41.65
C VAL A 99 30.29 -5.28 40.55
N LYS A 100 31.10 -4.21 40.53
CA LYS A 100 31.09 -3.23 39.42
C LYS A 100 31.41 -3.88 38.09
N LYS A 101 32.44 -4.74 38.08
CA LYS A 101 32.84 -5.48 36.88
C LYS A 101 31.75 -6.44 36.41
N GLY A 102 31.19 -7.24 37.31
CA GLY A 102 30.10 -8.16 36.97
C GLY A 102 28.85 -7.44 36.43
N LEU A 103 28.47 -6.34 37.08
CA LEU A 103 27.32 -5.53 36.65
C LEU A 103 27.58 -4.87 35.29
N GLY A 104 28.80 -4.34 35.08
CA GLY A 104 29.22 -3.75 33.81
C GLY A 104 29.18 -4.75 32.65
N MET A 105 29.63 -5.99 32.87
CA MET A 105 29.55 -7.05 31.86
C MET A 105 28.09 -7.38 31.50
N VAL A 106 27.19 -7.50 32.49
CA VAL A 106 25.77 -7.76 32.21
C VAL A 106 25.16 -6.62 31.39
N VAL A 107 25.40 -5.37 31.79
CA VAL A 107 24.86 -4.19 31.11
C VAL A 107 25.40 -4.07 29.68
N GLN A 108 26.73 -4.04 29.51
CA GLN A 108 27.36 -3.78 28.22
C GLN A 108 27.42 -5.01 27.31
N GLU A 109 27.83 -6.17 27.81
CA GLU A 109 28.10 -7.33 26.97
C GLU A 109 26.83 -8.15 26.71
N SER A 110 25.91 -8.24 27.67
CA SER A 110 24.71 -9.08 27.49
C SER A 110 23.51 -8.29 26.98
N LEU A 111 23.20 -7.15 27.61
CA LEU A 111 21.93 -6.47 27.38
C LEU A 111 22.01 -5.50 26.20
N ILE A 112 23.05 -4.65 26.15
CA ILE A 112 23.28 -3.75 25.00
C ILE A 112 23.58 -4.56 23.73
N HIS A 113 24.34 -5.65 23.83
CA HIS A 113 24.61 -6.51 22.67
C HIS A 113 23.32 -7.17 22.13
N ALA A 114 22.48 -7.72 23.00
CA ALA A 114 21.20 -8.30 22.61
C ALA A 114 20.26 -7.28 21.95
N LEU A 115 20.25 -6.03 22.44
CA LEU A 115 19.49 -4.94 21.81
C LEU A 115 20.03 -4.63 20.40
N LYS A 116 21.35 -4.58 20.24
CA LYS A 116 22.00 -4.36 18.93
C LYS A 116 21.69 -5.47 17.93
N GLU A 117 21.64 -6.73 18.35
CA GLU A 117 21.26 -7.85 17.48
C GLU A 117 19.82 -7.74 16.97
N GLU A 118 18.91 -7.21 17.78
CA GLU A 118 17.53 -6.90 17.40
C GLU A 118 17.40 -5.56 16.63
N GLY A 119 18.51 -4.90 16.31
CA GLY A 119 18.56 -3.65 15.52
C GLY A 119 18.30 -2.38 16.33
N ILE A 120 18.42 -2.45 17.65
CA ILE A 120 18.20 -1.32 18.57
C ILE A 120 19.57 -0.78 18.99
N GLU A 121 19.83 0.46 18.60
CA GLU A 121 21.08 1.15 18.91
C GLU A 121 20.83 2.31 19.88
N GLU A 122 21.82 2.56 20.74
CA GLU A 122 21.82 3.69 21.65
C GLU A 122 22.08 4.98 20.88
N ILE A 123 21.30 6.02 21.20
CA ILE A 123 21.44 7.35 20.61
C ILE A 123 22.38 8.16 21.51
N ALA A 124 23.54 8.54 20.98
CA ALA A 124 24.54 9.30 21.73
C ALA A 124 24.04 10.74 22.01
N ALA A 125 23.95 11.10 23.29
CA ALA A 125 23.48 12.41 23.74
C ALA A 125 24.59 13.48 23.88
N ASP A 126 25.87 13.09 23.78
CA ASP A 126 27.02 13.98 23.98
C ASP A 126 27.37 14.86 22.75
N GLY A 127 26.58 14.76 21.67
CA GLY A 127 26.81 15.43 20.37
C GLY A 127 25.85 16.58 20.04
N GLU A 128 25.66 16.86 18.75
CA GLU A 128 24.66 17.84 18.29
C GLU A 128 23.23 17.40 18.66
N PHE A 129 22.44 18.35 19.13
CA PHE A 129 21.05 18.09 19.49
C PHE A 129 20.17 17.94 18.23
N ASP A 130 19.59 16.75 18.02
CA ASP A 130 18.58 16.49 16.98
C ASP A 130 17.20 16.31 17.62
N HIS A 131 16.22 17.15 17.19
CA HIS A 131 14.84 17.11 17.64
C HIS A 131 14.13 15.77 17.36
N ASN A 132 14.58 15.00 16.38
CA ASN A 132 14.00 13.69 16.05
C ASN A 132 14.41 12.61 17.06
N TYR A 133 15.56 12.77 17.72
CA TYR A 133 16.19 11.74 18.53
C TYR A 133 16.32 12.13 20.01
N HIS A 134 16.39 13.42 20.31
CA HIS A 134 16.65 13.93 21.66
C HIS A 134 15.46 14.68 22.24
N MET A 135 15.21 14.46 23.54
CA MET A 135 14.22 15.22 24.31
C MET A 135 14.95 16.27 25.16
N ALA A 136 14.71 17.56 24.88
CA ALA A 136 15.30 18.63 25.67
C ALA A 136 14.60 18.78 27.03
N ILE A 137 15.35 18.61 28.11
CA ILE A 137 14.85 18.72 29.49
C ILE A 137 15.41 19.98 30.18
N GLN A 138 16.67 20.34 29.90
CA GLN A 138 17.33 21.50 30.50
C GLN A 138 18.37 22.08 29.53
N THR A 139 18.48 23.40 29.50
CA THR A 139 19.58 24.10 28.81
C THR A 139 20.74 24.27 29.78
N LEU A 140 21.90 23.68 29.47
CA LEU A 140 23.14 23.97 30.17
C LEU A 140 23.74 25.28 29.62
N PRO A 141 24.22 26.19 30.49
CA PRO A 141 24.88 27.44 30.09
C PRO A 141 26.29 27.22 29.52
#